data_AF-A0A4P2VK27-F1
#
_entry.id   AF-A0A4P2VK27-F1
#
_cell.length_a   1.000
_cell.length_b   1.000
_cell.length_c   1.000
_cell.angle_alpha   90.00
_cell.angle_beta   90.00
_cell.angle_gamma   90.00
#
_symmetry.space_group_name_H-M   'P 1'
#
loop_
_entity.id
_entity.type
_entity.pdbx_description
1 polymer ?
#
loop_
_entity_poly.entity_id
_entity_poly.type
_entity_poly.pdbx_seq_one_letter_code
_entity_poly.pdbx_strand_id
1 'polypeptide(L)'
;MSEMQTPEAIVNMVSLRLREIIHDINNALFVTKGFLEELSDDVKEKKYTDPKFDHENFNDMISTISRNVEKIDQNLIKLRKFAKEEVFEKTGVTKTL
;
A
#
# COMPACT_ATOMS: atom_id res chain seq x y z
N MET A 1 12.06 -37.36 1.27
CA MET A 1 10.94 -37.35 0.31
C MET A 1 10.41 -35.94 0.26
N SER A 2 10.32 -35.33 -0.92
CA SER A 2 9.80 -33.97 -1.05
C SER A 2 8.37 -33.95 -0.53
N GLU A 3 8.11 -33.17 0.52
CA GLU A 3 6.76 -32.87 0.96
C GLU A 3 6.02 -32.26 -0.24
N MET A 4 5.13 -33.04 -0.87
CA MET A 4 4.27 -32.52 -1.92
C MET A 4 3.38 -31.47 -1.27
N GLN A 5 3.70 -30.19 -1.49
CA GLN A 5 2.83 -29.09 -1.09
C GLN A 5 1.51 -29.26 -1.82
N THR A 6 0.44 -29.50 -1.07
CA THR A 6 -0.89 -29.61 -1.65
C THR A 6 -1.31 -28.25 -2.21
N PRO A 7 -2.19 -28.19 -3.23
CA PRO A 7 -2.72 -26.93 -3.75
C PRO A 7 -3.24 -26.03 -2.63
N GLU A 8 -3.89 -26.59 -1.62
CA GLU A 8 -4.43 -25.88 -0.46
C GLU A 8 -3.33 -25.24 0.39
N ALA A 9 -2.23 -25.95 0.63
CA ALA A 9 -1.09 -25.41 1.38
C ALA A 9 -0.42 -24.24 0.65
N ILE A 10 -0.29 -24.31 -0.68
CA ILE A 10 0.26 -23.23 -1.51
C ILE A 10 -0.66 -22.00 -1.46
N VAL A 11 -1.95 -22.24 -1.64
CA VAL A 11 -3.01 -21.22 -1.65
C VAL A 11 -3.09 -20.49 -0.29
N ASN A 12 -2.98 -21.21 0.83
CA ASN A 12 -2.92 -20.62 2.17
C ASN A 12 -1.63 -19.81 2.40
N MET A 13 -0.47 -20.33 1.97
CA MET A 13 0.81 -19.62 2.10
C MET A 13 0.81 -18.31 1.30
N VAL A 14 0.37 -18.33 0.04
CA VAL A 14 0.27 -17.14 -0.81
C VAL A 14 -0.68 -16.11 -0.20
N SER A 15 -1.77 -16.56 0.41
CA SER A 15 -2.74 -15.68 1.08
C SER A 15 -2.15 -14.98 2.30
N LEU A 16 -1.40 -15.71 3.14
CA LEU A 16 -0.72 -15.14 4.29
C LEU A 16 0.27 -14.07 3.84
N ARG A 17 1.11 -14.39 2.84
CA ARG A 17 2.08 -13.43 2.27
C ARG A 17 1.42 -12.21 1.65
N LEU A 18 0.30 -12.38 0.95
CA LEU A 18 -0.47 -11.26 0.40
C LEU A 18 -1.00 -10.34 1.51
N ARG A 19 -1.46 -10.91 2.64
CA ARG A 19 -1.92 -10.11 3.80
C ARG A 19 -0.77 -9.32 4.44
N GLU A 20 0.40 -9.95 4.63
CA GLU A 20 1.61 -9.29 5.13
C GLU A 20 2.01 -8.13 4.22
N ILE A 21 2.09 -8.36 2.90
CA ILE A 21 2.43 -7.33 1.91
C ILE A 21 1.42 -6.18 1.94
N ILE A 22 0.11 -6.49 1.99
CA ILE A 22 -0.94 -5.46 2.10
C ILE A 22 -0.75 -4.61 3.35
N HIS A 23 -0.43 -5.25 4.49
CA HIS A 23 -0.20 -4.56 5.75
C HIS A 23 1.02 -3.63 5.67
N ASP A 24 2.14 -4.10 5.14
CA ASP A 24 3.37 -3.30 5.02
C ASP A 24 3.18 -2.11 4.09
N ILE A 25 2.48 -2.29 2.96
CA ILE A 25 2.16 -1.17 2.05
C ILE A 25 1.21 -0.18 2.73
N ASN A 26 0.22 -0.63 3.52
CA ASN A 26 -0.65 0.29 4.27
C ASN A 26 0.16 1.15 5.25
N ASN A 27 1.10 0.55 5.98
CA ASN A 27 1.97 1.27 6.92
C ASN A 27 2.84 2.29 6.18
N ALA A 28 3.45 1.89 5.06
CA ALA A 28 4.23 2.79 4.24
C ALA A 28 3.40 3.96 3.70
N LEU A 29 2.16 3.70 3.23
CA LEU A 29 1.24 4.74 2.77
C LEU A 29 0.84 5.69 3.89
N PHE A 30 0.58 5.17 5.09
CA PHE A 30 0.22 5.99 6.25
C PHE A 30 1.35 6.97 6.61
N VAL A 31 2.59 6.47 6.74
CA VAL A 31 3.77 7.30 7.03
C VAL A 31 4.00 8.32 5.91
N THR A 32 3.88 7.90 4.65
CA THR A 32 4.08 8.79 3.50
C THR A 32 3.03 9.90 3.45
N LYS A 33 1.75 9.59 3.72
CA LYS A 33 0.68 10.59 3.78
C LYS A 33 0.94 11.60 4.91
N GLY A 34 1.28 11.15 6.12
CA GLY A 34 1.60 12.03 7.24
C GLY A 34 2.80 12.95 6.94
N PHE A 35 3.87 12.40 6.35
CA PHE A 35 5.02 13.19 5.93
C PHE A 35 4.65 14.25 4.88
N LEU A 36 3.80 13.93 3.90
CA LEU A 36 3.36 14.89 2.88
C LEU A 36 2.47 16.00 3.47
N GLU A 37 1.66 15.69 4.48
CA GLU A 37 0.87 16.68 5.20
C GLU A 37 1.78 17.68 5.94
N GLU A 38 2.75 17.18 6.71
CA GLU A 38 3.76 18.00 7.40
C GLU A 38 4.55 18.88 6.40
N LEU A 39 5.00 18.30 5.29
CA LEU A 39 5.72 19.02 4.24
C LEU A 39 4.86 20.13 3.61
N SER A 40 3.60 19.84 3.35
CA SER A 40 2.64 20.79 2.75
C SER A 40 2.40 21.98 3.68
N ASP A 41 2.29 21.73 4.98
CA ASP A 41 2.11 22.78 5.99
C ASP A 41 3.38 23.63 6.13
N ASP A 42 4.57 23.01 6.14
CA ASP A 42 5.85 23.73 6.18
C ASP A 42 6.04 24.67 4.97
N VAL A 43 5.57 24.26 3.78
CA VAL A 43 5.58 25.09 2.57
C VAL A 43 4.60 26.25 2.67
N LYS A 44 3.36 25.99 3.12
CA LYS A 44 2.33 27.03 3.30
C LYS A 44 2.75 28.07 4.33
N GLU A 45 3.36 27.63 5.43
CA GLU A 45 3.89 28.49 6.47
C GLU A 45 5.16 29.24 6.05
N LYS A 46 5.69 28.97 4.83
CA LYS A 46 6.93 29.53 4.30
C LYS A 46 8.10 29.37 5.29
N LYS A 47 8.14 28.26 6.02
CA LYS A 47 9.25 27.94 6.93
C LYS A 47 10.58 27.82 6.20
N TYR A 48 10.55 27.54 4.90
CA TYR A 48 11.72 27.66 4.02
C TYR A 48 12.00 29.14 3.78
N THR A 49 12.95 29.68 4.55
CA THR A 49 13.33 31.09 4.55
C THR A 49 14.22 31.49 3.38
N ASP A 50 14.59 30.56 2.49
CA ASP A 50 15.42 30.86 1.32
C ASP A 50 14.58 31.51 0.20
N PRO A 51 14.84 32.77 -0.19
CA PRO A 51 14.13 33.45 -1.27
C PRO A 51 14.31 32.79 -2.64
N LYS A 52 15.29 31.90 -2.80
CA LYS A 52 15.53 31.11 -4.01
C LYS A 52 14.80 29.77 -4.00
N PHE A 53 14.11 29.44 -2.91
CA PHE A 53 13.34 28.21 -2.84
C PHE A 53 12.16 28.27 -3.80
N ASP A 54 12.13 27.32 -4.74
CA ASP A 54 11.09 27.22 -5.74
C ASP A 54 9.86 26.50 -5.16
N HIS A 55 9.01 27.29 -4.50
CA HIS A 55 7.78 26.79 -3.86
C HIS A 55 6.78 26.22 -4.88
N GLU A 56 6.76 26.71 -6.12
CA GLU A 56 5.82 26.22 -7.14
C GLU A 56 6.21 24.81 -7.59
N ASN A 57 7.48 24.61 -7.97
CA ASN A 57 7.98 23.30 -8.33
C ASN A 57 7.87 22.30 -7.16
N PHE A 58 8.14 22.76 -5.93
CA PHE A 58 8.01 21.90 -4.76
C PHE A 58 6.56 21.47 -4.49
N ASN A 59 5.59 22.38 -4.65
CA ASN A 59 4.16 22.04 -4.56
C ASN A 59 3.74 21.03 -5.64
N ASP A 60 4.24 21.18 -6.87
CA ASP A 60 3.98 20.24 -7.96
C ASP A 60 4.56 18.84 -7.69
N MET A 61 5.74 18.78 -7.06
CA MET A 61 6.34 17.53 -6.59
C MET A 61 5.46 16.86 -5.53
N ILE A 62 5.05 17.58 -4.48
CA ILE A 62 4.13 17.06 -3.44
C ILE A 62 2.84 16.54 -4.09
N SER A 63 2.21 17.33 -4.96
CA SER A 63 0.98 16.97 -5.68
C SER A 63 1.15 15.69 -6.52
N THR A 64 2.31 15.51 -7.14
CA THR A 64 2.62 14.31 -7.94
C THR A 64 2.77 13.07 -7.04
N ILE A 65 3.47 13.21 -5.90
CA ILE A 65 3.65 12.12 -4.94
C ILE A 65 2.29 11.73 -4.35
N SER A 66 1.46 12.69 -3.94
CA SER A 66 0.11 12.44 -3.40
C SER A 66 -0.76 11.64 -4.39
N ARG A 67 -0.78 12.02 -5.67
CA ARG A 67 -1.51 11.29 -6.72
C ARG A 67 -1.02 9.84 -6.89
N ASN A 68 0.29 9.61 -6.74
CA ASN A 68 0.85 8.26 -6.84
C ASN A 68 0.51 7.41 -5.60
N VAL A 69 0.55 8.00 -4.41
CA VAL A 69 0.11 7.39 -3.15
C VAL A 69 -1.36 6.94 -3.24
N GLU A 70 -2.25 7.79 -3.76
CA GLU A 70 -3.67 7.43 -3.98
C GLU A 70 -3.84 6.26 -4.96
N LYS A 71 -3.06 6.23 -6.06
CA LYS A 71 -3.10 5.11 -7.01
C LYS A 71 -2.67 3.79 -6.36
N ILE A 72 -1.66 3.82 -5.49
CA ILE A 72 -1.21 2.63 -4.75
C ILE A 72 -2.31 2.17 -3.79
N ASP A 73 -2.95 3.09 -3.08
CA ASP A 73 -4.07 2.80 -2.17
C ASP A 73 -5.26 2.13 -2.92
N GLN A 74 -5.63 2.68 -4.09
CA GLN A 74 -6.65 2.07 -4.96
C GLN A 74 -6.28 0.66 -5.45
N ASN A 75 -5.00 0.45 -5.80
CA ASN A 75 -4.53 -0.88 -6.22
C ASN A 75 -4.48 -1.87 -5.05
N LEU A 76 -4.20 -1.40 -3.84
CA LEU A 76 -4.33 -2.21 -2.62
C LEU A 76 -5.76 -2.66 -2.38
N ILE A 77 -6.76 -1.81 -2.62
CA ILE A 77 -8.18 -2.21 -2.52
C ILE A 77 -8.48 -3.39 -3.47
N LYS A 78 -7.88 -3.41 -4.67
CA LYS A 78 -8.01 -4.54 -5.60
C LYS A 78 -7.30 -5.79 -5.07
N LEU A 79 -6.07 -5.66 -4.56
CA LEU A 79 -5.33 -6.76 -3.93
C LEU A 79 -6.08 -7.37 -2.75
N ARG A 80 -6.72 -6.54 -1.91
CA ARG A 80 -7.56 -6.99 -0.79
C ARG A 80 -8.72 -7.90 -1.24
N LYS A 81 -9.28 -7.69 -2.44
CA LYS A 81 -10.32 -8.57 -3.00
C LYS A 81 -9.80 -9.97 -3.31
N PHE A 82 -8.55 -10.08 -3.75
CA PHE A 82 -7.89 -11.38 -3.98
C PHE A 82 -7.46 -12.08 -2.69
N ALA A 83 -7.28 -11.32 -1.60
CA ALA A 83 -7.00 -11.84 -0.28
C ALA A 83 -8.24 -12.24 0.55
N LYS A 84 -9.47 -12.05 0.00
CA LYS A 84 -10.73 -12.44 0.66
C LYS A 84 -10.97 -13.95 0.58
N GLU A 85 -11.46 -14.52 1.70
CA GLU A 85 -11.83 -15.94 1.82
C GLU A 85 -12.84 -16.41 0.76
N GLU A 86 -13.72 -15.55 0.23
CA GLU A 86 -14.71 -15.87 -0.83
C GLU A 86 -14.10 -16.38 -2.15
N VAL A 87 -12.86 -15.98 -2.50
CA VAL A 87 -12.18 -16.52 -3.69
C VAL A 87 -11.85 -18.00 -3.50
N PHE A 88 -11.60 -18.42 -2.26
CA PHE A 88 -11.21 -19.79 -1.88
C PHE A 88 -12.43 -20.73 -1.79
N GLU A 89 -13.56 -20.21 -1.33
CA GLU A 89 -14.85 -20.93 -1.36
C GLU A 89 -15.26 -21.28 -2.80
N LYS A 90 -14.99 -20.39 -3.76
CA LYS A 90 -15.25 -20.65 -5.19
C LYS A 90 -14.28 -21.63 -5.85
N THR A 91 -13.07 -21.80 -5.32
CA THR A 91 -12.06 -22.73 -5.86
C THR A 91 -12.12 -24.12 -5.21
N GLY A 92 -13.04 -24.37 -4.28
CA GLY A 92 -13.23 -25.68 -3.66
C GLY A 92 -12.18 -26.04 -2.60
N VAL A 93 -11.36 -25.07 -2.15
CA VAL A 93 -10.38 -25.28 -1.10
C VAL A 93 -11.06 -25.02 0.25
N THR A 94 -11.72 -26.05 0.77
CA THR A 94 -12.32 -26.01 2.10
C THR A 94 -11.24 -25.93 3.17
N LYS A 95 -11.32 -24.89 4.01
CA LYS A 95 -10.52 -24.65 5.20
C LYS A 95 -10.49 -25.92 6.08
N THR A 96 -9.40 -26.67 6.08
CA THR A 96 -9.17 -27.70 7.10
C THR A 96 -8.72 -27.00 8.37
N LEU A 97 -9.57 -27.09 9.41
CA LEU A 97 -9.28 -26.67 10.78
C LEU A 97 -8.06 -27.39 11.36
#